data_AF-A0AAV4EWD2-F1
#
_entry.id   AF-A0AAV4EWD2-F1
#
_cell.length_a   1.000
_cell.length_b   1.000
_cell.length_c   1.000
_cell.angle_alpha   90.00
_cell.angle_beta   90.00
_cell.angle_gamma   90.00
#
_symmetry.space_group_name_H-M   'P 1'
#
loop_
_entity.id
_entity.type
_entity.pdbx_description
1 polymer ?
#
loop_
_entity_poly.entity_id
_entity_poly.type
_entity_poly.pdbx_seq_one_letter_code
_entity_poly.pdbx_strand_id
1 'polypeptide(L)'
;MISEVPQSVLQVTVLCPALALVLPSPQRALARPLDPDVIKDHDFLYHLYADDTQLYCPIPTDRFDLMTNELSKCSNDISAWMCTNKLTMNNDKTEILLCGTYTKLKSVETKSIRIGNNEITLADNVKNLGIYLDKNLSMDCAVSHIRRCCYLEIRKSAQLRPFINKDAAKQLVLSFVVSKLDYCNSLFYHMTNENIQKLQSIQNLAARLGGLDSSVGSGFAPWPRGRGFETQPSTVRASTGWVGVSIM
;
A
#
# COMPACT_ATOMS: atom_id res chain seq x y z
N MET A 1 9.90 -4.57 1.42
CA MET A 1 10.32 -3.52 0.47
C MET A 1 10.40 -2.10 1.06
N ILE A 2 9.98 -1.85 2.31
CA ILE A 2 10.18 -0.53 2.99
C ILE A 2 11.21 -0.63 4.14
N SER A 3 11.74 -1.84 4.41
CA SER A 3 12.61 -2.12 5.57
C SER A 3 14.06 -1.65 5.44
N GLU A 4 14.46 -1.07 4.31
CA GLU A 4 15.84 -0.63 4.05
C GLU A 4 15.94 0.85 3.66
N VAL A 5 14.96 1.69 4.03
CA VAL A 5 15.16 3.13 3.94
C VAL A 5 15.90 3.54 5.21
N PRO A 6 17.20 3.88 5.16
CA PRO A 6 17.89 4.36 6.34
C PRO A 6 17.18 5.62 6.84
N GLN A 7 17.01 5.74 8.15
CA GLN A 7 16.35 6.87 8.82
C GLN A 7 16.95 8.25 8.43
N SER A 8 18.08 8.27 7.70
CA SER A 8 18.75 9.42 7.13
C SER A 8 18.08 10.01 5.88
N VAL A 9 17.11 9.35 5.23
CA VAL A 9 16.70 9.67 3.85
C VAL A 9 15.21 10.01 3.72
N LEU A 10 14.89 11.09 2.99
CA LEU A 10 13.52 11.40 2.53
C LEU A 10 13.20 10.53 1.32
N GLN A 11 12.02 9.94 1.26
CA GLN A 11 11.58 9.19 0.07
C GLN A 11 10.50 9.99 -0.65
N VAL A 12 10.79 10.44 -1.86
CA VAL A 12 9.76 10.97 -2.76
C VAL A 12 9.16 9.80 -3.51
N THR A 13 7.86 9.58 -3.36
CA THR A 13 7.09 8.65 -4.19
C THR A 13 6.25 9.47 -5.15
N VAL A 14 6.57 9.43 -6.44
CA VAL A 14 5.69 9.95 -7.49
C VAL A 14 4.84 8.80 -7.97
N LEU A 15 3.54 8.89 -7.74
CA LEU A 15 2.57 8.00 -8.32
C LEU A 15 2.01 8.70 -9.54
N CYS A 16 2.30 8.17 -10.72
CA CYS A 16 1.68 8.55 -11.97
C CYS A 16 0.69 7.44 -12.35
N PRO A 17 -0.61 7.59 -12.04
CA PRO A 17 -1.60 6.62 -12.44
C PRO A 17 -1.93 6.85 -13.91
N ALA A 18 -1.40 5.97 -14.74
CA ALA A 18 -1.99 5.53 -15.99
C ALA A 18 -2.09 6.49 -17.19
N LEU A 19 -1.36 6.05 -18.22
CA LEU A 19 -1.63 6.17 -19.65
C LEU A 19 -3.11 6.40 -20.01
N ALA A 20 -3.44 7.51 -20.67
CA ALA A 20 -4.57 7.50 -21.60
C ALA A 20 -4.05 7.07 -22.98
N LEU A 21 -4.54 5.92 -23.48
CA LEU A 21 -4.33 5.51 -24.87
C LEU A 21 -5.20 6.39 -25.76
N VAL A 22 -4.57 7.18 -26.62
CA VAL A 22 -5.26 8.03 -27.61
C VAL A 22 -5.76 7.19 -28.81
N LEU A 23 -5.52 5.87 -28.81
CA LEU A 23 -5.80 4.98 -29.93
C LEU A 23 -7.22 4.35 -29.90
N PRO A 24 -7.86 4.16 -31.06
CA PRO A 24 -9.14 3.45 -31.16
C PRO A 24 -9.03 1.97 -30.73
N SER A 25 -10.15 1.39 -30.29
CA SER A 25 -10.29 0.08 -29.63
C SER A 25 -9.40 -1.07 -30.15
N PRO A 26 -9.22 -1.30 -31.47
CA PRO A 26 -8.40 -2.42 -31.96
C PRO A 26 -6.88 -2.22 -31.77
N GLN A 27 -6.41 -1.00 -31.51
CA GLN A 27 -4.98 -0.69 -31.38
C GLN A 27 -4.48 -0.66 -29.93
N ARG A 28 -5.37 -0.79 -28.93
CA ARG A 28 -4.98 -0.83 -27.51
C ARG A 28 -4.04 -2.00 -27.18
N ALA A 29 -4.14 -3.10 -27.92
CA ALA A 29 -3.25 -4.26 -27.77
C ALA A 29 -1.79 -4.00 -28.23
N LEU A 30 -1.53 -2.89 -28.92
CA LEU A 30 -0.19 -2.49 -29.39
C LEU A 30 0.48 -1.49 -28.44
N ALA A 31 -0.20 -1.07 -27.38
CA ALA A 31 0.37 -0.19 -26.37
C ALA A 31 1.52 -0.91 -25.66
N ARG A 32 2.73 -0.37 -25.80
CA ARG A 32 3.89 -0.90 -25.09
C ARG A 32 3.92 -0.34 -23.67
N PRO A 33 4.22 -1.16 -22.65
CA PRO A 33 4.49 -0.65 -21.32
C PRO A 33 5.68 0.32 -21.37
N LEU A 34 5.73 1.27 -20.42
CA LEU A 34 6.84 2.22 -20.31
C LEU A 34 8.17 1.47 -20.35
N ASP A 35 9.05 1.87 -21.27
CA ASP A 35 10.38 1.28 -21.37
C ASP A 35 11.20 1.68 -20.14
N PRO A 36 11.67 0.70 -19.32
CA PRO A 36 12.43 1.01 -18.12
C PRO A 36 13.74 1.76 -18.39
N ASP A 37 14.29 1.65 -19.60
CA ASP A 37 15.55 2.31 -19.96
C ASP A 37 15.44 3.84 -19.88
N VAL A 38 14.25 4.40 -20.12
CA VAL A 38 14.00 5.85 -19.96
C VAL A 38 14.18 6.33 -18.52
N ILE A 39 13.92 5.46 -17.53
CA ILE A 39 14.04 5.81 -16.11
C ILE A 39 15.45 5.52 -15.59
N LYS A 40 16.12 4.49 -16.11
CA LYS A 40 17.47 4.08 -15.69
C LYS A 40 18.50 5.19 -15.85
N ASP A 41 18.32 6.07 -16.82
CA ASP A 41 19.22 7.20 -17.07
C ASP A 41 19.18 8.28 -15.97
N HIS A 42 18.21 8.23 -15.05
CA HIS A 42 17.96 9.27 -14.04
C HIS A 42 18.23 8.83 -12.59
N ASP A 43 18.89 7.69 -12.36
CA ASP A 43 19.22 7.14 -11.02
C ASP A 43 18.01 7.00 -10.06
N PHE A 44 16.79 6.91 -10.60
CA PHE A 44 15.58 6.67 -9.80
C PHE A 44 15.32 5.17 -9.64
N LEU A 45 14.90 4.78 -8.44
CA LEU A 45 14.25 3.49 -8.24
C LEU A 45 12.83 3.58 -8.80
N TYR A 46 12.32 2.49 -9.36
CA TYR A 46 10.99 2.50 -9.96
C TYR A 46 10.23 1.20 -9.73
N HIS A 47 8.90 1.32 -9.76
CA HIS A 47 7.98 0.19 -9.75
C HIS A 47 6.89 0.42 -10.80
N LEU A 48 6.71 -0.54 -11.68
CA LEU A 48 5.70 -0.53 -12.74
C LEU A 48 4.67 -1.60 -12.41
N TYR A 49 3.41 -1.20 -12.25
CA TYR A 49 2.30 -2.12 -12.05
C TYR A 49 1.17 -1.76 -13.00
N ALA A 50 0.96 -2.59 -14.02
CA ALA A 50 0.03 -2.31 -15.13
C ALA A 50 0.28 -0.91 -15.73
N ASP A 51 -0.66 0.00 -15.53
CA ASP A 51 -0.65 1.39 -15.98
C ASP A 51 -0.09 2.35 -14.92
N ASP A 52 0.05 1.93 -13.66
CA ASP A 52 0.64 2.72 -12.58
C ASP A 52 2.17 2.68 -12.64
N THR A 53 2.79 3.86 -12.73
CA THR A 53 4.24 4.03 -12.67
C THR A 53 4.62 4.76 -11.39
N GLN A 54 5.52 4.19 -10.61
CA GLN A 54 5.97 4.73 -9.34
C GLN A 54 7.46 5.00 -9.39
N LEU A 55 7.86 6.21 -9.07
CA LEU A 55 9.27 6.59 -8.94
C LEU A 55 9.59 6.80 -7.47
N TYR A 56 10.71 6.25 -7.02
CA TYR A 56 11.23 6.44 -5.68
C TYR A 56 12.63 7.04 -5.75
N CYS A 57 12.83 8.10 -4.96
CA CYS A 57 14.13 8.72 -4.80
C CYS A 57 14.48 8.82 -3.32
N PRO A 58 15.57 8.17 -2.86
CA PRO A 58 16.16 8.44 -1.57
C PRO A 58 16.93 9.78 -1.60
N ILE A 59 16.47 10.76 -0.83
CA ILE A 59 16.98 12.14 -0.85
C ILE A 59 17.58 12.55 0.50
N PRO A 60 18.83 13.04 0.50
CA PRO A 60 19.38 13.89 1.55
C PRO A 60 18.65 15.26 1.58
N THR A 61 18.23 15.71 2.77
CA THR A 61 17.45 16.95 2.95
C THR A 61 18.09 18.20 2.36
N ASP A 62 19.42 18.25 2.26
CA ASP A 62 20.25 19.33 1.73
C ASP A 62 20.26 19.42 0.19
N ARG A 63 19.73 18.40 -0.52
CA ARG A 63 19.75 18.32 -1.98
C ARG A 63 18.37 18.29 -2.62
N PHE A 64 17.35 18.73 -1.89
CA PHE A 64 15.97 18.69 -2.36
C PHE A 64 15.77 19.42 -3.70
N ASP A 65 16.36 20.61 -3.87
CA ASP A 65 16.23 21.41 -5.10
C ASP A 65 16.94 20.80 -6.32
N LEU A 66 18.02 20.05 -6.10
CA LEU A 66 18.67 19.32 -7.19
C LEU A 66 17.80 18.16 -7.64
N MET A 67 17.16 17.46 -6.69
CA MET A 67 16.25 16.37 -7.01
C MET A 67 15.00 16.85 -7.75
N THR A 68 14.40 17.99 -7.40
CA THR A 68 13.24 18.49 -8.14
C THR A 68 13.56 18.75 -9.60
N ASN A 69 14.78 19.20 -9.90
CA ASN A 69 15.26 19.35 -11.27
C ASN A 69 15.45 18.00 -11.98
N GLU A 70 16.09 17.01 -11.34
CA GLU A 70 16.24 15.67 -11.93
C GLU A 70 14.89 14.97 -12.12
N LEU A 71 13.96 15.12 -11.18
CA LEU A 71 12.61 14.59 -11.29
C LEU A 71 11.84 15.24 -12.44
N SER A 72 12.01 16.55 -12.63
CA SER A 72 11.42 17.28 -13.75
C SER A 72 12.00 16.80 -15.09
N LYS A 73 13.31 16.57 -15.18
CA LYS A 73 13.96 15.98 -16.37
C LYS A 73 13.43 14.58 -16.66
N CYS A 74 13.45 13.69 -15.67
CA CYS A 74 12.94 12.33 -15.79
C CYS A 74 11.48 12.31 -16.25
N SER A 75 10.63 13.15 -15.66
CA SER A 75 9.24 13.24 -16.09
C SER A 75 9.07 13.77 -17.52
N ASN A 76 9.89 14.73 -17.95
CA ASN A 76 9.88 15.22 -19.33
C ASN A 76 10.28 14.10 -20.31
N ASP A 77 11.28 13.30 -19.98
CA ASP A 77 11.73 12.17 -20.82
C ASP A 77 10.66 11.07 -20.88
N ILE A 78 10.03 10.74 -19.74
CA ILE A 78 8.88 9.83 -19.69
C ILE A 78 7.74 10.38 -20.56
N SER A 79 7.43 11.67 -20.45
CA SER A 79 6.38 12.33 -21.23
C SER A 79 6.69 12.30 -22.74
N ALA A 80 7.93 12.56 -23.13
CA ALA A 80 8.38 12.51 -24.53
C ALA A 80 8.30 11.08 -25.09
N TRP A 81 8.72 10.08 -24.32
CA TRP A 81 8.58 8.67 -24.68
C TRP A 81 7.11 8.27 -24.82
N MET A 82 6.27 8.68 -23.87
CA MET A 82 4.82 8.43 -23.93
C MET A 82 4.19 9.05 -25.18
N CYS A 83 4.51 10.30 -25.49
CA CYS A 83 4.03 10.99 -26.69
C CYS A 83 4.43 10.25 -27.98
N THR A 84 5.66 9.77 -28.04
CA THR A 84 6.18 8.97 -29.16
C THR A 84 5.39 7.66 -29.32
N ASN A 85 5.04 7.04 -28.19
CA ASN A 85 4.27 5.80 -28.14
C ASN A 85 2.73 5.99 -28.14
N LYS A 86 2.24 7.21 -28.44
CA LYS A 86 0.80 7.55 -28.51
C LYS A 86 0.06 7.37 -27.17
N LEU A 87 0.77 7.66 -26.10
CA LEU A 87 0.31 7.64 -24.72
C LEU A 87 0.34 9.06 -24.16
N THR A 88 -0.55 9.35 -23.21
CA THR A 88 -0.53 10.61 -22.47
C THR A 88 -0.47 10.37 -20.98
N MET A 89 0.36 11.15 -20.29
CA MET A 89 0.43 11.19 -18.84
C MET A 89 -0.81 11.87 -18.26
N ASN A 90 -1.42 11.27 -17.23
CA ASN A 90 -2.57 11.83 -16.55
C ASN A 90 -2.13 12.72 -15.38
N ASN A 91 -1.86 13.99 -15.67
CA ASN A 91 -1.38 14.95 -14.68
C ASN A 91 -2.36 15.17 -13.51
N ASP A 92 -3.67 15.03 -13.74
CA ASP A 92 -4.68 15.21 -12.69
C ASP A 92 -4.65 14.08 -11.65
N LYS A 93 -4.10 12.93 -12.01
CA LYS A 93 -3.95 11.78 -11.12
C LYS A 93 -2.55 11.68 -10.52
N THR A 94 -1.58 12.44 -11.01
CA THR A 94 -0.21 12.36 -10.52
C THR A 94 -0.13 12.95 -9.12
N GLU A 95 0.25 12.12 -8.15
CA GLU A 95 0.40 12.51 -6.74
C GLU A 95 1.86 12.34 -6.31
N ILE A 96 2.36 13.29 -5.52
CA ILE A 96 3.70 13.25 -4.95
C ILE A 96 3.59 13.13 -3.44
N LEU A 97 4.11 12.04 -2.89
CA LEU A 97 4.23 11.83 -1.45
C LEU A 97 5.68 12.04 -1.03
N LEU A 98 5.91 13.00 -0.15
CA LEU A 98 7.19 13.18 0.53
C LEU A 98 7.15 12.47 1.88
N CYS A 99 7.87 11.36 2.00
CA CYS A 99 7.91 10.56 3.23
C CYS A 99 9.15 10.89 4.08
N GLY A 100 8.96 10.98 5.39
CA GLY A 100 10.06 11.11 6.35
C GLY A 100 9.62 11.35 7.79
N THR A 101 10.60 11.45 8.69
CA THR A 101 10.34 11.84 10.08
C THR A 101 9.82 13.28 10.15
N TYR A 102 8.94 13.56 11.11
CA TYR A 102 8.37 14.89 11.36
C TYR A 102 9.40 16.04 11.38
N THR A 103 10.56 15.83 11.99
CA THR A 103 11.63 16.83 12.07
C THR A 103 12.23 17.18 10.70
N LYS A 104 12.34 16.20 9.79
CA LYS A 104 12.86 16.40 8.43
C LYS A 104 11.83 16.97 7.49
N LEU A 105 10.58 16.54 7.61
CA LEU A 105 9.49 17.13 6.84
C LEU A 105 9.31 18.61 7.18
N LYS A 106 9.60 19.01 8.42
CA LYS A 106 9.62 20.42 8.83
C LYS A 106 10.74 21.25 8.23
N SER A 107 11.88 20.66 7.91
CA SER A 107 13.01 21.38 7.32
C SER A 107 12.85 21.64 5.82
N VAL A 108 11.88 20.99 5.18
CA VAL A 108 11.56 21.21 3.77
C VAL A 108 10.48 22.29 3.68
N GLU A 109 10.83 23.45 3.14
CA GLU A 109 9.89 24.58 2.96
C GLU A 109 9.00 24.40 1.72
N THR A 110 9.45 23.59 0.75
CA THR A 110 8.79 23.37 -0.53
C THR A 110 7.50 22.54 -0.36
N LYS A 111 6.39 23.06 -0.88
CA LYS A 111 5.06 22.42 -0.80
C LYS A 111 4.54 21.86 -2.12
N SER A 112 5.22 22.17 -3.22
CA SER A 112 4.86 21.78 -4.57
C SER A 112 6.12 21.53 -5.39
N ILE A 113 6.03 20.60 -6.34
CA ILE A 113 7.10 20.33 -7.29
C ILE A 113 6.58 20.59 -8.68
N ARG A 114 7.33 21.36 -9.46
CA ARG A 114 7.00 21.63 -10.86
C ARG A 114 7.50 20.50 -11.74
N ILE A 115 6.57 19.83 -12.40
CA ILE A 115 6.82 18.74 -13.33
C ILE A 115 6.34 19.20 -14.72
N GLY A 116 7.30 19.50 -15.60
CA GLY A 116 7.02 20.14 -16.89
C GLY A 116 6.32 21.50 -16.72
N ASN A 117 5.09 21.61 -17.24
CA ASN A 117 4.27 22.82 -17.14
C ASN A 117 3.30 22.81 -15.95
N ASN A 118 3.20 21.70 -15.22
CA ASN A 118 2.24 21.54 -14.14
C ASN A 118 2.96 21.64 -12.79
N GLU A 119 2.29 22.29 -11.84
CA GLU A 119 2.73 22.35 -10.46
C GLU A 119 1.92 21.32 -9.65
N ILE A 120 2.60 20.31 -9.13
CA ILE A 120 1.97 19.23 -8.37
C ILE A 120 2.24 19.48 -6.89
N THR A 121 1.17 19.56 -6.10
CA THR A 121 1.27 19.74 -4.66
C THR A 121 1.69 18.46 -3.97
N LEU A 122 2.50 18.59 -2.91
CA LEU A 122 2.85 17.47 -2.07
C LEU A 122 1.62 17.03 -1.27
N ALA A 123 1.25 15.76 -1.42
CA ALA A 123 0.13 15.17 -0.72
C ALA A 123 0.56 14.66 0.66
N ASP A 124 -0.30 14.82 1.66
CA ASP A 124 -0.08 14.26 3.01
C ASP A 124 -0.38 12.76 3.07
N ASN A 125 -1.31 12.30 2.22
CA ASN A 125 -1.69 10.91 2.07
C ASN A 125 -1.93 10.61 0.60
N VAL A 126 -1.48 9.45 0.15
CA VAL A 126 -1.60 9.01 -1.23
C VAL A 126 -2.08 7.57 -1.29
N LYS A 127 -2.92 7.25 -2.29
CA LYS A 127 -3.43 5.89 -2.47
C LYS A 127 -2.54 5.12 -3.44
N ASN A 128 -1.82 4.14 -2.93
CA ASN A 128 -0.96 3.25 -3.70
C ASN A 128 -1.54 1.83 -3.72
N LEU A 129 -1.86 1.30 -4.90
CA LEU A 129 -2.39 -0.06 -5.09
C LEU A 129 -3.53 -0.42 -4.11
N GLY A 130 -4.42 0.52 -3.81
CA GLY A 130 -5.53 0.27 -2.88
C GLY A 130 -5.27 0.61 -1.40
N ILE A 131 -4.05 1.01 -1.04
CA ILE A 131 -3.64 1.31 0.35
C ILE A 131 -3.28 2.78 0.48
N TYR A 132 -3.70 3.39 1.58
CA TYR A 132 -3.38 4.78 1.88
C TYR A 132 -2.05 4.88 2.63
N LEU A 133 -1.06 5.48 1.99
CA LEU A 133 0.24 5.80 2.60
C LEU A 133 0.23 7.24 3.07
N ASP A 134 0.68 7.47 4.29
CA ASP A 134 0.83 8.80 4.88
C ASP A 134 2.29 9.25 4.87
N LYS A 135 2.54 10.56 4.88
CA LYS A 135 3.91 11.14 4.86
C LYS A 135 4.82 10.67 6.00
N ASN A 136 4.24 10.27 7.14
CA ASN A 136 5.00 9.77 8.28
C ASN A 136 5.14 8.23 8.26
N LEU A 137 4.54 7.55 7.29
CA LEU A 137 4.44 6.09 7.21
C LEU A 137 3.92 5.44 8.50
N SER A 138 3.05 6.15 9.24
CA SER A 138 2.42 5.68 10.47
C SER A 138 1.39 4.57 10.26
N MET A 139 0.90 4.42 9.02
CA MET A 139 -0.18 3.51 8.63
C MET A 139 -1.55 3.84 9.26
N ASP A 140 -1.69 4.99 9.92
CA ASP A 140 -2.95 5.39 10.57
C ASP A 140 -4.11 5.53 9.57
N CYS A 141 -3.83 6.11 8.40
CA CYS A 141 -4.82 6.30 7.35
C CYS A 141 -5.23 4.95 6.73
N ALA A 142 -4.26 4.08 6.43
CA ALA A 142 -4.51 2.71 5.96
C ALA A 142 -5.38 1.92 6.94
N VAL A 143 -4.99 1.90 8.22
CA VAL A 143 -5.74 1.19 9.26
C VAL A 143 -7.14 1.75 9.37
N SER A 144 -7.33 3.06 9.43
CA SER A 144 -8.65 3.68 9.50
C SER A 144 -9.54 3.32 8.30
N HIS A 145 -8.98 3.29 7.09
CA HIS A 145 -9.69 2.87 5.89
C HIS A 145 -10.11 1.40 5.96
N ILE A 146 -9.18 0.50 6.28
CA ILE A 146 -9.44 -0.94 6.41
C ILE A 146 -10.50 -1.19 7.46
N ARG A 147 -10.42 -0.50 8.60
CA ARG A 147 -11.42 -0.60 9.66
C ARG A 147 -12.80 -0.25 9.16
N ARG A 148 -12.95 0.90 8.52
CA ARG A 148 -14.24 1.35 7.96
C ARG A 148 -14.80 0.32 6.98
N CYS A 149 -13.98 -0.19 6.06
CA CYS A 149 -14.40 -1.22 5.11
C CYS A 149 -14.83 -2.51 5.81
N CYS A 150 -14.05 -3.00 6.77
CA CYS A 150 -14.37 -4.21 7.52
C CYS A 150 -15.64 -4.06 8.37
N TYR A 151 -15.84 -2.92 9.04
CA TYR A 151 -17.06 -2.68 9.82
C TYR A 151 -18.31 -2.65 8.94
N LEU A 152 -18.23 -2.08 7.73
CA LEU A 152 -19.34 -2.11 6.77
C LEU A 152 -19.66 -3.55 6.36
N GLU A 153 -18.66 -4.36 6.05
CA GLU A 153 -18.87 -5.76 5.69
C GLU A 153 -19.40 -6.58 6.88
N ILE A 154 -18.87 -6.38 8.10
CA ILE A 154 -19.40 -7.02 9.31
C ILE A 154 -20.88 -6.65 9.52
N ARG A 155 -21.25 -5.38 9.33
CA ARG A 155 -22.64 -4.94 9.50
C ARG A 155 -23.57 -5.62 8.48
N LYS A 156 -23.18 -5.69 7.20
CA LYS A 156 -23.94 -6.40 6.16
C LYS A 156 -24.07 -7.89 6.50
N SER A 157 -22.96 -8.50 6.91
CA SER A 157 -22.89 -9.90 7.31
C SER A 157 -23.77 -10.21 8.52
N ALA A 158 -23.81 -9.31 9.51
CA ALA A 158 -24.66 -9.42 10.69
C ALA A 158 -26.15 -9.37 10.35
N GLN A 159 -26.55 -8.60 9.34
CA GLN A 159 -27.93 -8.59 8.86
C GLN A 159 -28.31 -9.90 8.17
N LEU A 160 -27.37 -10.54 7.47
CA LEU A 160 -27.58 -11.83 6.82
C LEU A 160 -27.53 -13.02 7.79
N ARG A 161 -26.94 -12.81 8.98
CA ARG A 161 -26.66 -13.87 9.96
C ARG A 161 -27.87 -14.73 10.35
N PRO A 162 -29.11 -14.21 10.50
CA PRO A 162 -30.29 -15.02 10.82
C PRO A 162 -30.72 -15.97 9.70
N PHE A 163 -30.30 -15.71 8.46
CA PHE A 163 -30.75 -16.43 7.27
C PHE A 163 -29.75 -17.46 6.77
N ILE A 164 -28.57 -17.57 7.40
CA ILE A 164 -27.47 -18.44 6.96
C ILE A 164 -27.02 -19.39 8.07
N ASN A 165 -26.55 -20.57 7.67
CA ASN A 165 -25.97 -21.54 8.60
C ASN A 165 -24.58 -21.08 9.10
N LYS A 166 -24.06 -21.73 10.14
CA LYS A 166 -22.80 -21.33 10.77
C LYS A 166 -21.61 -21.41 9.81
N ASP A 167 -21.56 -22.41 8.94
CA ASP A 167 -20.42 -22.58 8.03
C ASP A 167 -20.44 -21.58 6.88
N ALA A 168 -21.61 -21.24 6.34
CA ALA A 168 -21.74 -20.13 5.39
C ALA A 168 -21.39 -18.78 6.06
N ALA A 169 -21.77 -18.56 7.32
CA ALA A 169 -21.38 -17.37 8.06
C ALA A 169 -19.85 -17.25 8.21
N LYS A 170 -19.16 -18.36 8.51
CA LYS A 170 -17.68 -18.38 8.56
C LYS A 170 -17.07 -18.04 7.20
N GLN A 171 -17.55 -18.68 6.12
CA GLN A 171 -17.05 -18.42 4.76
C GLN A 171 -17.25 -16.95 4.37
N LEU A 172 -18.41 -16.39 4.69
CA LEU A 172 -18.73 -14.99 4.42
C LEU A 172 -17.78 -14.05 5.19
N VAL A 173 -17.54 -14.29 6.48
CA VAL A 173 -16.59 -13.49 7.26
C VAL A 173 -15.17 -13.62 6.72
N LEU A 174 -14.73 -14.82 6.34
CA LEU A 174 -13.42 -15.07 5.76
C LEU A 174 -13.26 -14.31 4.42
N SER A 175 -14.25 -14.43 3.54
CA SER A 175 -14.19 -13.86 2.19
C SER A 175 -14.24 -12.34 2.17
N PHE A 176 -14.95 -11.70 3.10
CA PHE A 176 -15.18 -10.24 3.08
C PHE A 176 -14.38 -9.46 4.10
N VAL A 177 -14.10 -10.04 5.28
CA VAL A 177 -13.41 -9.34 6.38
C VAL A 177 -11.95 -9.77 6.45
N VAL A 178 -11.69 -11.08 6.51
CA VAL A 178 -10.32 -11.58 6.67
C VAL A 178 -9.48 -11.30 5.42
N SER A 179 -10.04 -11.50 4.23
CA SER A 179 -9.37 -11.13 2.97
C SER A 179 -8.90 -9.67 2.91
N LYS A 180 -9.62 -8.73 3.55
CA LYS A 180 -9.24 -7.31 3.63
C LYS A 180 -8.14 -7.05 4.64
N LEU A 181 -8.07 -7.85 5.70
CA LEU A 181 -7.01 -7.76 6.71
C LEU A 181 -5.71 -8.40 6.19
N ASP A 182 -5.84 -9.45 5.38
CA ASP A 182 -4.71 -10.17 4.79
C ASP A 182 -4.10 -9.41 3.62
N TYR A 183 -4.86 -8.51 2.99
CA TYR A 183 -4.39 -7.67 1.90
C TYR A 183 -3.24 -6.74 2.37
N CYS A 184 -2.04 -7.00 1.82
CA CYS A 184 -0.80 -6.26 2.11
C CYS A 184 -0.46 -6.18 3.60
N ASN A 185 -0.75 -7.25 4.31
CA ASN A 185 -0.44 -7.43 5.72
C ASN A 185 1.06 -7.26 6.05
N SER A 186 1.97 -7.52 5.10
CA SER A 186 3.40 -7.27 5.22
C SER A 186 3.76 -5.79 5.46
N LEU A 187 2.90 -4.85 5.04
CA LEU A 187 3.11 -3.41 5.30
C LEU A 187 2.87 -3.04 6.77
N PHE A 188 2.19 -3.89 7.51
CA PHE A 188 1.85 -3.67 8.91
C PHE A 188 2.98 -4.10 9.86
N TYR A 189 4.11 -4.55 9.32
CA TYR A 189 5.31 -4.76 10.10
C TYR A 189 5.75 -3.44 10.74
N HIS A 190 6.01 -3.47 12.06
CA HIS A 190 6.44 -2.31 12.86
C HIS A 190 5.37 -1.23 13.16
N MET A 191 4.07 -1.53 13.02
CA MET A 191 3.02 -0.60 13.44
C MET A 191 2.95 -0.36 14.95
N THR A 192 2.33 0.76 15.35
CA THR A 192 2.05 1.07 16.76
C THR A 192 1.12 0.03 17.38
N ASN A 193 1.29 -0.23 18.68
CA ASN A 193 0.41 -1.13 19.43
C ASN A 193 -1.06 -0.68 19.37
N GLU A 194 -1.32 0.62 19.30
CA GLU A 194 -2.67 1.16 19.15
C GLU A 194 -3.33 0.70 17.85
N ASN A 195 -2.60 0.74 16.72
CA ASN A 195 -3.11 0.29 15.43
C ASN A 195 -3.33 -1.22 15.38
N ILE A 196 -2.44 -1.98 16.01
CA ILE A 196 -2.61 -3.43 16.16
C ILE A 196 -3.88 -3.74 16.97
N GLN A 197 -4.09 -3.06 18.10
CA GLN A 197 -5.30 -3.23 18.92
C GLN A 197 -6.57 -2.87 18.14
N LYS A 198 -6.53 -1.82 17.33
CA LYS A 198 -7.65 -1.43 16.45
C LYS A 198 -8.00 -2.53 15.45
N LEU A 199 -7.01 -3.18 14.82
CA LEU A 199 -7.25 -4.31 13.89
C LEU A 199 -7.71 -5.57 14.63
N GLN A 200 -7.14 -5.87 15.80
CA GLN A 200 -7.55 -7.00 16.64
C GLN A 200 -9.03 -6.88 17.05
N SER A 201 -9.51 -5.66 17.32
CA SER A 201 -10.92 -5.44 17.66
C SER A 201 -11.88 -5.90 16.56
N ILE A 202 -11.47 -5.76 15.29
CA ILE A 202 -12.24 -6.19 14.13
C ILE A 202 -12.21 -7.70 14.00
N GLN A 203 -11.04 -8.32 14.17
CA GLN A 203 -10.92 -9.77 14.17
C GLN A 203 -11.80 -10.42 15.25
N ASN A 204 -11.82 -9.83 16.46
CA ASN A 204 -12.67 -10.29 17.55
C ASN A 204 -14.17 -10.19 17.21
N LEU A 205 -14.61 -9.11 16.56
CA LEU A 205 -15.98 -8.97 16.10
C LEU A 205 -16.33 -9.95 14.97
N ALA A 206 -15.41 -10.15 14.04
CA ALA A 206 -15.53 -11.12 12.95
C ALA A 206 -15.68 -12.56 13.49
N ALA A 207 -14.86 -12.95 14.48
CA ALA A 207 -14.93 -14.24 15.13
C ALA A 207 -16.28 -14.50 15.81
N ARG A 208 -16.80 -13.50 16.54
CA ARG A 208 -18.13 -13.56 17.18
C ARG A 208 -19.24 -13.79 16.16
N LEU A 209 -19.19 -13.07 15.03
CA LEU A 209 -20.19 -13.19 13.97
C LEU A 209 -20.15 -14.57 13.29
N GLY A 210 -18.94 -15.12 13.07
CA GLY A 210 -18.72 -16.47 12.56
C GLY A 210 -19.14 -17.60 13.51
N GLY A 211 -19.57 -17.27 14.74
CA GLY A 211 -20.03 -18.23 15.73
C GLY A 211 -18.92 -19.05 16.37
N LEU A 212 -17.72 -18.47 16.50
CA LEU A 212 -16.66 -19.01 17.36
C LEU A 212 -16.96 -18.59 18.81
N ASP A 213 -17.40 -19.53 19.64
CA ASP A 213 -17.56 -19.29 21.07
C ASP A 213 -16.20 -19.05 21.74
N SER A 214 -16.17 -18.09 22.65
CA SER A 214 -15.03 -17.73 23.52
C SER A 214 -14.68 -18.78 24.58
N SER A 215 -15.12 -20.03 24.43
CA SER A 215 -14.76 -21.16 25.29
C SER A 215 -13.40 -21.77 24.93
N VAL A 216 -12.75 -21.33 23.86
CA VAL A 216 -11.32 -21.57 23.62
C VAL A 216 -10.54 -20.53 24.42
N GLY A 217 -10.25 -20.87 25.68
CA GLY A 217 -9.40 -20.08 26.55
C GLY A 217 -8.07 -19.74 25.90
N SER A 218 -7.63 -18.49 26.08
CA SER A 218 -6.22 -18.04 26.02
C SER A 218 -5.37 -18.45 24.81
N GLY A 219 -5.97 -18.83 23.68
CA GLY A 219 -5.28 -19.49 22.56
C GLY A 219 -5.09 -18.66 21.29
N PHE A 220 -5.46 -17.38 21.27
CA PHE A 220 -4.97 -16.50 20.20
C PHE A 220 -3.53 -16.15 20.54
N ALA A 221 -2.58 -16.83 19.90
CA ALA A 221 -1.17 -16.50 19.99
C ALA A 221 -1.01 -14.99 19.67
N PRO A 222 -0.33 -14.22 20.54
CA PRO A 222 0.08 -12.88 20.20
C PRO A 222 0.83 -12.93 18.87
N TRP A 223 0.57 -11.95 18.00
CA TRP A 223 1.33 -11.73 16.78
C TRP A 223 2.84 -11.90 17.05
N PRO A 224 3.58 -12.66 16.23
CA PRO A 224 4.93 -13.11 16.60
C PRO A 224 5.84 -11.91 16.86
N ARG A 225 6.27 -11.78 18.12
CA ARG A 225 7.35 -10.88 18.49
C ARG A 225 8.65 -11.51 18.00
N GLY A 226 9.38 -10.78 17.15
CA GLY A 226 10.67 -11.22 16.64
C GLY A 226 11.59 -11.74 17.75
N ARG A 227 12.01 -13.00 17.62
CA ARG A 227 13.25 -13.53 18.19
C ARG A 227 13.79 -14.61 17.25
N GLY A 228 15.03 -14.39 16.80
CA GLY A 228 16.07 -15.38 16.57
C GLY A 228 15.80 -16.52 15.59
N PHE A 229 16.61 -16.58 14.53
CA PHE A 229 16.83 -17.79 13.73
C PHE A 229 17.05 -19.02 14.62
N GLU A 230 16.23 -20.06 14.46
CA GLU A 230 16.62 -21.43 14.79
C GLU A 230 15.87 -22.42 13.89
N THR A 231 16.62 -23.29 13.23
CA THR A 231 16.20 -24.18 12.16
C THR A 231 15.82 -25.59 12.67
N GLN A 232 14.72 -26.12 12.13
CA GLN A 232 14.33 -27.56 11.92
C GLN A 232 13.72 -28.38 13.09
N PRO A 233 13.03 -29.53 12.84
CA PRO A 233 12.39 -30.05 11.60
C PRO A 233 10.91 -30.51 11.75
N SER A 234 10.33 -30.87 10.61
CA SER A 234 8.98 -31.41 10.32
C SER A 234 8.53 -32.68 11.07
N THR A 235 7.30 -32.73 11.60
CA THR A 235 6.30 -33.83 11.40
C THR A 235 4.90 -33.55 12.01
N VAL A 236 3.90 -33.38 11.12
CA VAL A 236 2.54 -33.98 11.07
C VAL A 236 1.66 -34.08 12.35
N ARG A 237 0.53 -33.35 12.39
CA ARG A 237 -0.84 -33.93 12.28
C ARG A 237 -1.94 -32.84 12.21
N ALA A 238 -2.79 -32.97 11.20
CA ALA A 238 -4.00 -32.18 11.02
C ALA A 238 -5.15 -32.71 11.90
N SER A 239 -5.81 -31.83 12.67
CA SER A 239 -7.23 -31.95 13.04
C SER A 239 -7.69 -30.73 13.84
N THR A 240 -8.05 -29.65 13.13
CA THR A 240 -9.07 -28.62 13.46
C THR A 240 -8.75 -27.40 12.61
N GLY A 241 -9.54 -27.21 11.56
CA GLY A 241 -9.30 -26.23 10.51
C GLY A 241 -9.52 -24.80 10.98
N TRP A 242 -8.47 -24.22 11.56
CA TRP A 242 -8.12 -22.82 11.38
C TRP A 242 -6.65 -22.80 11.00
N VAL A 243 -6.36 -22.60 9.71
CA VAL A 243 -5.07 -22.08 9.30
C VAL A 243 -5.06 -20.67 9.87
N GLY A 244 -4.37 -20.49 11.00
CA GLY A 244 -4.13 -19.17 11.53
C GLY A 244 -3.56 -18.34 10.40
N VAL A 245 -4.20 -17.21 10.11
CA VAL A 245 -3.57 -16.17 9.33
C VAL A 245 -2.40 -15.66 10.18
N SER A 246 -1.28 -16.36 10.10
CA SER A 246 0.02 -15.83 10.47
C SER A 246 0.34 -14.79 9.40
N ILE A 247 -0.09 -13.57 9.67
CA ILE A 247 0.45 -12.38 9.03
C ILE A 247 1.95 -12.39 9.35
N MET A 248 2.79 -12.59 8.33
CA MET A 248 4.24 -12.41 8.36
C MET A 248 4.60 -10.99 7.93
#